data_AF-A0A7J2SSR2-F1
#
_entry.id   AF-A0A7J2SSR2-F1
#
_cell.length_a   1.000
_cell.length_b   1.000
_cell.length_c   1.000
_cell.angle_alpha   90.00
_cell.angle_beta   90.00
_cell.angle_gamma   90.00
#
_symmetry.space_group_name_H-M   'P 1'
#
loop_
_entity.id
_entity.type
_entity.pdbx_description
1 polymer ?
#
loop_
_entity_poly.entity_id
_entity_poly.type
_entity_poly.pdbx_seq_one_letter_code
_entity_poly.pdbx_strand_id
1 'polypeptide(L)' 'MYRYGDYPVQDRHEEDPLKNESNDPVFGLELGQFPTDTNVTYWIVAYDTAHNIKQSGKKSFIVD' A
#
# COMPACT_ATOMS: atom_id res chain seq x y z
N MET A 1 3.48 -12.66 14.63
CA MET A 1 3.27 -11.71 13.53
C MET A 1 3.92 -12.26 12.29
N TYR A 2 3.18 -12.43 11.20
CA TYR A 2 3.71 -12.86 9.91
C TYR A 2 4.45 -11.67 9.29
N ARG A 3 5.74 -11.83 8.99
CA ARG A 3 6.58 -10.76 8.41
C ARG A 3 6.72 -11.02 6.92
N TYR A 4 6.13 -10.16 6.10
CA TYR A 4 6.20 -10.25 4.64
C TYR A 4 7.63 -10.14 4.07
N GLY A 5 8.60 -9.65 4.87
CA GLY A 5 10.02 -9.64 4.49
C GLY A 5 10.71 -11.00 4.56
N ASP A 6 10.17 -11.96 5.33
CA ASP A 6 10.74 -13.31 5.48
C ASP A 6 10.14 -14.31 4.45
N TYR A 7 9.08 -13.91 3.73
CA TYR A 7 8.37 -14.72 2.74
C TYR A 7 8.20 -13.91 1.45
N PRO A 8 9.17 -13.96 0.51
CA PRO A 8 9.02 -13.28 -0.76
C PRO A 8 7.78 -13.82 -1.49
N VAL A 9 7.06 -12.91 -2.13
CA VAL A 9 5.93 -13.19 -3.01
C VAL A 9 6.33 -14.31 -3.99
N GLN A 10 5.74 -15.49 -3.82
CA GLN A 10 5.96 -16.61 -4.73
C GLN A 10 5.14 -16.38 -6.01
N ASP A 11 5.73 -16.74 -7.15
CA ASP A 11 5.01 -16.71 -8.42
C ASP A 11 3.81 -17.66 -8.39
N ARG A 12 2.63 -17.12 -8.74
CA ARG A 12 1.42 -17.94 -8.88
C ARG A 12 1.55 -18.91 -10.05
N HIS A 13 1.00 -20.11 -9.92
CA HIS A 13 0.94 -21.10 -11.00
C HIS A 13 0.05 -20.58 -12.15
N GLU A 14 0.24 -21.07 -13.38
CA GLU A 14 -0.51 -20.59 -14.55
C GLU A 14 -2.03 -20.82 -14.45
N GLU A 15 -2.44 -21.87 -13.72
CA GLU A 15 -3.84 -22.21 -13.51
C GLU A 15 -4.50 -21.44 -12.34
N ASP A 16 -3.76 -20.55 -11.67
CA ASP A 16 -4.28 -19.78 -10.54
C ASP A 16 -5.26 -18.70 -11.05
N PRO A 17 -6.52 -18.68 -10.60
CA PRO A 17 -7.50 -17.66 -10.98
C PRO A 17 -7.05 -16.23 -10.67
N LEU A 18 -6.16 -16.07 -9.69
CA LEU A 18 -5.60 -14.80 -9.26
C LEU A 18 -4.24 -14.51 -9.92
N LYS A 19 -3.77 -15.33 -10.88
CA LYS A 19 -2.48 -15.15 -11.57
C LYS A 19 -2.29 -13.74 -12.16
N ASN A 20 -3.36 -13.13 -12.62
CA ASN A 20 -3.35 -11.79 -13.23
C ASN A 20 -3.51 -10.64 -12.21
N GLU A 21 -3.71 -10.95 -10.94
CA GLU A 21 -3.75 -9.95 -9.88
C GLU A 21 -2.35 -9.72 -9.32
N SER A 22 -1.99 -8.45 -9.13
CA SER A 22 -0.68 -8.10 -8.55
C SER A 22 -0.56 -8.67 -7.15
N ASN A 23 0.53 -9.39 -6.91
CA ASN A 23 0.93 -9.86 -5.58
C ASN A 23 1.92 -8.86 -4.94
N ASP A 24 2.07 -7.66 -5.50
CA ASP A 24 2.86 -6.60 -4.87
C ASP A 24 2.28 -6.32 -3.48
N PRO A 25 3.13 -6.15 -2.45
CA PRO A 25 2.65 -5.76 -1.13
C PRO A 25 1.97 -4.40 -1.24
N VAL A 26 0.63 -4.42 -1.23
CA VAL A 26 -0.17 -3.21 -1.10
C VAL A 26 0.00 -2.74 0.33
N PHE A 27 0.96 -1.86 0.55
CA PHE A 27 1.06 -1.10 1.80
C PHE A 27 -0.12 -0.12 1.84
N GLY A 28 -1.26 -0.61 2.32
CA GLY A 28 -2.47 0.17 2.57
C GLY A 28 -2.61 0.41 4.08
N LEU A 29 -3.02 1.61 4.44
CA LEU A 29 -3.50 1.93 5.78
C LEU A 29 -4.93 2.45 5.64
N GLU A 30 -5.89 1.76 6.26
CA GLU A 30 -7.25 2.26 6.34
C GLU A 30 -7.29 3.39 7.37
N LEU A 31 -7.65 4.60 6.93
CA LEU A 31 -7.71 5.81 7.75
C LEU A 31 -9.06 5.98 8.47
N GLY A 32 -9.97 5.00 8.36
CA GLY A 32 -11.31 5.03 8.96
C GLY A 32 -12.33 5.74 8.08
N GLN A 33 -13.39 6.26 8.71
CA GLN A 33 -14.46 7.01 8.04
C GLN A 33 -14.20 8.51 8.10
N PHE A 34 -14.33 9.17 6.96
CA PHE A 34 -14.35 10.61 6.85
C PHE A 34 -15.77 11.10 6.56
N PRO A 35 -16.15 12.31 6.98
CA PRO A 35 -17.39 12.95 6.53
C PRO A 35 -17.40 13.14 5.01
N THR A 36 -18.57 13.03 4.39
CA THR A 36 -18.79 13.39 2.99
C THR A 36 -18.37 14.84 2.73
N ASP A 37 -17.90 15.13 1.52
CA ASP A 37 -17.33 16.40 1.07
C ASP A 37 -16.03 16.82 1.79
N THR A 38 -15.37 15.90 2.50
CA THR A 38 -14.05 16.17 3.09
C THR A 38 -12.96 16.05 2.04
N ASN A 39 -12.14 17.10 1.89
CA ASN A 39 -10.92 17.04 1.08
C ASN A 39 -9.77 16.49 1.93
N VAL A 40 -9.29 15.29 1.58
CA VAL A 40 -8.19 14.61 2.27
C VAL A 40 -6.93 14.73 1.43
N THR A 41 -5.88 15.31 2.02
CA THR A 41 -4.53 15.35 1.42
C THR A 41 -3.61 14.38 2.17
N TYR A 42 -2.95 13.48 1.43
CA TYR A 42 -2.03 12.49 2.00
C TYR A 42 -0.71 12.41 1.21
N TRP A 43 0.32 11.87 1.85
CA TRP A 43 1.60 11.49 1.23
C TRP A 43 2.17 10.28 1.96
N ILE A 44 3.03 9.54 1.28
CA ILE A 44 3.66 8.32 1.80
C ILE A 44 5.11 8.64 2.16
N VAL A 45 5.54 8.21 3.34
CA VAL A 45 6.94 8.26 3.78
C VAL A 45 7.41 6.84 4.02
N ALA A 46 8.42 6.41 3.26
CA ALA A 46 9.06 5.11 3.43
C ALA A 46 10.42 5.31 4.10
N TYR A 47 10.74 4.44 5.06
CA TYR A 47 12.05 4.34 5.68
C TYR A 47 12.59 2.91 5.55
N ASP A 48 13.88 2.76 5.32
CA ASP A 48 14.54 1.46 5.31
C ASP A 48 15.22 1.14 6.66
N THR A 49 15.76 -0.07 6.78
CA THR A 49 16.47 -0.55 7.99
C THR A 49 17.74 0.26 8.30
N ALA A 50 18.29 0.94 7.29
CA ALA A 50 19.44 1.83 7.40
C ALA A 50 19.05 3.30 7.66
N HIS A 51 17.78 3.58 7.94
CA HIS A 51 17.20 4.90 8.18
C HIS A 51 17.27 5.88 6.99
N ASN A 52 17.37 5.39 5.76
CA ASN A 52 17.16 6.23 4.59
C ASN A 52 15.66 6.54 4.43
N ILE A 53 15.34 7.80 4.12
CA ILE A 53 13.96 8.27 4.02
C ILE A 53 13.64 8.66 2.57
N LYS A 54 12.49 8.20 2.07
CA LYS A 54 11.90 8.64 0.80
C LYS A 54 10.46 9.08 1.02
N GLN A 55 10.08 10.19 0.38
CA GLN A 55 8.75 10.76 0.47
C GLN A 55 8.12 10.85 -0.92
N SER A 56 6.85 10.45 -1.03
CA SER A 56 6.07 10.63 -2.25
C SER A 56 5.58 12.08 -2.41
N GLY A 57 5.14 12.44 -3.62
CA GLY A 57 4.33 13.65 -3.81
C GLY A 57 3.04 13.61 -2.97
N LYS A 58 2.47 14.80 -2.71
CA LYS A 58 1.16 14.96 -2.09
C LYS A 58 0.07 14.57 -3.09
N LYS A 59 -0.93 13.83 -2.61
CA LYS A 59 -2.16 13.52 -3.34
C LYS A 59 -3.35 14.04 -2.55
N SER A 60 -4.40 14.46 -3.25
CA SER A 60 -5.65 14.92 -2.64
C SER A 60 -6.84 14.26 -3.30
N PHE A 61 -7.84 13.90 -2.52
CA PHE A 61 -9.12 13.40 -3.01
C PHE A 61 -10.28 13.91 -2.15
N ILE A 62 -11.47 13.92 -2.72
CA ILE A 62 -12.72 14.28 -2.02
C ILE A 62 -13.43 12.98 -1.65
N VAL A 63 -13.98 12.94 -0.43
CA VAL A 63 -14.77 11.82 0.06
C VAL A 63 -16.21 12.03 -0.38
N ASP A 64 -16.70 11.18 -1.28
CA ASP A 64 -18.09 11.16 -1.76
C ASP A 64 -19.06 10.48 -0.78
#